data_AF-A0A356C1X0-F1
#
_entry.id   AF-A0A356C1X0-F1
#
_cell.length_a   1.000
_cell.length_b   1.000
_cell.length_c   1.000
_cell.angle_alpha   90.00
_cell.angle_beta   90.00
_cell.angle_gamma   90.00
#
_symmetry.space_group_name_H-M   'P 1'
#
loop_
_entity.id
_entity.type
_entity.pdbx_description
1 polymer ?
#
loop_
_entity_poly.entity_id
_entity_poly.type
_entity_poly.pdbx_seq_one_letter_code
_entity_poly.pdbx_strand_id
1 'polypeptide(L)' 'MKLLLRTLKVLLLGLFLVVALGPLYWVIVTSLKGGQEIYTFPIRYWPSEVTFENYKYLFR' A
#
# COMPACT_ATOMS: atom_id res chain seq x y z
N MET A 1 -24.43 25.95 -6.44
CA MET A 1 -24.74 24.50 -6.29
C MET A 1 -23.90 23.57 -7.18
N LYS A 2 -23.86 23.77 -8.51
CA LYS A 2 -23.10 22.86 -9.41
C LYS A 2 -21.60 22.74 -9.09
N LEU A 3 -20.94 23.83 -8.70
CA LEU A 3 -19.52 23.83 -8.33
C LEU A 3 -19.27 23.01 -7.05
N LEU A 4 -20.08 23.22 -6.01
CA LEU A 4 -20.01 22.47 -4.75
C LEU A 4 -20.15 20.95 -4.97
N LEU A 5 -21.12 20.53 -5.79
CA LEU A 5 -21.32 19.12 -6.12
C LEU A 5 -20.13 18.52 -6.89
N ARG A 6 -19.49 19.30 -7.78
CA ARG A 6 -18.27 18.87 -8.48
C ARG A 6 -17.11 18.67 -7.51
N THR A 7 -16.89 19.63 -6.61
CA THR A 7 -15.82 19.53 -5.60
C THR A 7 -16.06 18.31 -4.69
N LEU A 8 -17.27 18.13 -4.19
CA LEU A 8 -17.62 16.98 -3.36
C LEU A 8 -17.40 15.65 -4.11
N LYS A 9 -17.82 15.56 -5.37
CA LYS A 9 -17.60 14.38 -6.21
C LYS A 9 -16.11 14.06 -6.35
N VAL A 10 -15.28 15.06 -6.63
CA VAL A 10 -13.82 14.85 -6.77
C VAL A 10 -13.21 14.37 -5.46
N LEU A 11 -13.61 14.95 -4.32
CA LEU A 11 -13.12 14.52 -3.00
C LEU A 11 -13.52 13.07 -2.69
N LEU A 12 -14.78 12.70 -2.94
CA LEU A 12 -15.26 11.33 -2.72
C LEU A 12 -14.58 10.31 -3.63
N LEU A 13 -14.38 10.65 -4.90
CA LEU A 13 -13.65 9.79 -5.83
C LEU A 13 -12.17 9.67 -5.47
N GLY A 14 -11.54 10.75 -5.00
CA GLY A 14 -10.18 10.74 -4.50
C GLY A 14 -10.02 9.84 -3.27
N LEU A 15 -10.93 9.97 -2.30
CA LEU A 15 -10.96 9.10 -1.13
C LEU A 15 -11.17 7.63 -1.51
N PHE A 16 -12.13 7.36 -2.41
CA PHE A 16 -12.36 6.02 -2.93
C PHE A 16 -11.11 5.45 -3.59
N LEU A 17 -10.40 6.24 -4.39
CA LEU A 17 -9.17 5.83 -5.06
C LEU A 17 -8.08 5.47 -4.04
N VAL A 18 -7.87 6.28 -3.00
CA VAL A 18 -6.87 5.99 -1.95
C VAL A 18 -7.19 4.66 -1.26
N VAL A 19 -8.46 4.44 -0.91
CA VAL A 19 -8.90 3.18 -0.28
C VAL A 19 -8.73 1.99 -1.24
N ALA A 20 -9.09 2.15 -2.51
CA ALA A 20 -8.94 1.12 -3.53
C ALA A 20 -7.47 0.76 -3.81
N LEU A 21 -6.56 1.73 -3.72
CA LEU A 21 -5.11 1.51 -3.88
C LEU A 21 -4.44 0.95 -2.62
N GLY A 22 -5.06 1.10 -1.45
CA GLY A 22 -4.56 0.57 -0.17
C GLY A 22 -4.09 -0.90 -0.22
N PRO A 23 -4.91 -1.86 -0.68
CA PRO A 23 -4.49 -3.26 -0.78
C PRO A 23 -3.36 -3.48 -1.79
N LEU A 24 -3.34 -2.75 -2.92
CA LEU A 24 -2.28 -2.83 -3.92
C LEU A 24 -0.95 -2.33 -3.35
N TYR A 25 -0.99 -1.18 -2.66
CA TYR A 25 0.15 -0.65 -1.92
C TYR A 25 0.68 -1.66 -0.91
N TRP A 26 -0.21 -2.30 -0.14
CA TRP A 26 0.16 -3.29 0.86
C TRP A 26 0.88 -4.50 0.25
N VAL A 27 0.38 -5.06 -0.86
CA VAL A 27 1.02 -6.20 -1.54
C VAL A 27 2.41 -5.84 -2.05
N ILE A 28 2.58 -4.66 -2.66
CA ILE A 28 3.87 -4.21 -3.20
C ILE A 28 4.88 -3.96 -2.08
N VAL A 29 4.45 -3.30 -0.99
CA VAL A 29 5.33 -3.02 0.14
C VAL A 29 5.72 -4.30 0.86
N THR A 30 4.77 -5.20 1.10
CA THR A 30 5.04 -6.46 1.81
C THR A 30 5.94 -7.40 1.02
N SER A 31 5.85 -7.42 -0.32
CA SER A 31 6.76 -8.24 -1.13
C SER A 31 8.22 -7.78 -1.05
N LEU A 32 8.45 -6.51 -0.73
CA LEU A 32 9.78 -5.89 -0.57
C LEU A 32 10.33 -5.94 0.87
N LYS A 33 9.57 -6.46 1.84
CA LYS A 33 10.01 -6.60 3.23
C LYS A 33 10.87 -7.85 3.43
N GLY A 34 11.77 -7.80 4.42
CA GLY A 34 12.44 -8.99 4.92
C GLY A 34 11.49 -9.96 5.62
N GLY A 35 11.79 -11.26 5.61
CA GLY A 35 10.86 -12.30 6.11
C GLY A 35 10.42 -12.14 7.57
N GLN A 36 11.29 -11.64 8.45
CA GLN A 36 10.94 -11.38 9.86
C GLN A 36 10.17 -10.07 10.07
N GLU A 37 10.32 -9.10 9.17
CA GLU A 37 9.72 -7.76 9.31
C GLU A 37 8.18 -7.79 9.19
N ILE A 38 7.62 -8.76 8.47
CA ILE A 38 6.17 -8.91 8.30
C ILE A 38 5.49 -9.22 9.65
N TYR A 39 6.21 -9.81 10.60
CA TYR A 39 5.69 -10.27 11.89
C TYR A 39 6.04 -9.34 13.07
N THR A 40 6.64 -8.18 12.82
CA THR A 40 7.04 -7.26 13.91
C THR A 40 5.86 -6.48 14.47
N PHE A 41 5.89 -6.22 15.78
CA PHE A 41 5.02 -5.25 16.46
C PHE A 41 5.85 -4.03 16.92
N PRO A 42 5.43 -2.78 16.63
CA PRO A 42 4.23 -2.41 15.88
C PRO A 42 4.33 -2.77 14.39
N ILE A 43 3.18 -2.89 13.72
CA ILE A 43 3.12 -3.09 12.27
C ILE A 43 3.81 -1.91 11.59
N ARG A 44 4.78 -2.19 10.75
CA ARG A 44 5.42 -1.19 9.90
C ARG A 44 4.68 -1.09 8.57
N TYR A 45 4.22 0.09 8.20
CA TYR A 45 3.53 0.29 6.91
C TYR A 45 4.48 0.51 5.73
N TRP A 46 5.78 0.70 6.00
CA TRP A 46 6.87 0.86 5.03
C TRP A 46 8.04 -0.05 5.44
N PRO A 47 8.78 -0.68 4.51
CA PRO A 47 9.89 -1.56 4.85
C PRO A 47 11.05 -0.76 5.49
N SER A 48 11.69 -1.31 6.53
CA SER A 48 12.91 -0.74 7.10
C SER A 48 14.09 -0.86 6.14
N GLU A 49 14.10 -1.95 5.37
CA GLU A 49 15.09 -2.20 4.33
C GLU A 49 14.38 -2.83 3.13
N VAL A 50 14.56 -2.25 1.94
CA VAL A 50 14.00 -2.79 0.70
C VAL A 50 14.85 -3.98 0.26
N THR A 51 14.21 -5.15 0.15
CA THR A 51 14.87 -6.38 -0.27
C THR A 51 14.08 -7.14 -1.33
N PHE A 52 14.78 -7.93 -2.13
CA PHE A 52 14.20 -8.83 -3.14
C PHE A 52 14.37 -10.32 -2.78
N GLU A 53 14.70 -10.62 -1.52
CA GLU A 53 14.89 -12.00 -1.05
C GLU A 53 13.66 -12.89 -1.30
N ASN A 54 12.45 -12.36 -1.10
CA ASN A 54 11.21 -13.10 -1.38
C ASN A 54 11.13 -13.50 -2.87
N TYR A 55 11.52 -12.61 -3.78
CA TYR A 55 11.54 -12.90 -5.21
C TYR A 55 12.65 -13.90 -5.56
N LYS A 56 13.85 -13.75 -5.00
CA LYS A 56 14.95 -14.71 -5.18
C LYS A 56 14.56 -16.10 -4.69
N TYR A 57 13.86 -16.20 -3.57
CA TYR A 57 13.34 -17.45 -3.04
C TYR A 57 12.26 -18.05 -3.95
N LEU A 58 11.34 -17.23 -4.47
CA LEU A 58 10.25 -17.68 -5.34
C LEU A 58 10.73 -18.24 -6.69
N PHE A 59 11.80 -17.68 -7.25
CA PHE A 59 12.33 -18.06 -8.58
C PHE A 59 13.57 -18.97 -8.54
N ARG A 60 13.98 -19.40 -7.35
CA ARG A 60 15.04 -20.40 -7.17
C ARG A 60 14.48 -21.81 -7.28
#